data_AF-A0A7X7SD90-F1
#
_entry.id   AF-A0A7X7SD90-F1
#
_cell.length_a   1.000
_cell.length_b   1.000
_cell.length_c   1.000
_cell.angle_alpha   90.00
_cell.angle_beta   90.00
_cell.angle_gamma   90.00
#
_symmetry.space_group_name_H-M   'P 1'
#
loop_
_entity.id
_entity.type
_entity.pdbx_description
1 polymer ?
#
loop_
_entity_poly.entity_id
_entity_poly.type
_entity_poly.pdbx_seq_one_letter_code
_entity_poly.pdbx_strand_id
1 'polypeptide(L)'
;MAKLLKPLVVIVLLLAIAALCIQVFVLFPKRTLIKERTQKLEAGVTRVVGTLKGSLSEEAQNAVPFASSNLKIAAVEDLPRLDGELNRANLVAGAVLQGWDDTKVDLENTRQDLENTRAELENTKAQLEDARTQIVQLNEIIRTKDEELAEKSNTIAMLENEKTSLETQVAELNDRVGAMQDELAQLEEEKNMLEILLAKCEGERGDITMEPGTSGKIVYANADWNFVIIDIGSTAGAQATAEMIVHRGDNMIGKIQISAVRENVSIAEVLTDFQKDTIKEGDHVLF
;
A
#
# COMPACT_ATOMS: atom_id res chain seq x y z
N MET A 1 134.71 62.40 5.34
CA MET A 1 133.46 61.68 5.00
C MET A 1 132.28 62.56 4.55
N ALA A 2 132.35 63.90 4.60
CA ALA A 2 131.22 64.78 4.26
C ALA A 2 130.91 64.95 2.74
N LYS A 3 131.80 64.56 1.82
CA LYS A 3 131.61 64.78 0.36
C LYS A 3 130.68 63.76 -0.32
N LEU A 4 130.55 62.54 0.22
CA LEU A 4 129.64 61.49 -0.29
C LEU A 4 128.23 61.56 0.29
N LEU A 5 128.04 62.34 1.36
CA LEU A 5 126.74 62.49 2.02
C LEU A 5 125.75 63.27 1.15
N LYS A 6 126.22 64.32 0.45
CA LYS A 6 125.37 65.16 -0.41
C LYS A 6 124.69 64.38 -1.57
N PRO A 7 125.41 63.60 -2.41
CA PRO A 7 124.75 62.85 -3.48
C PRO A 7 123.84 61.73 -2.96
N LEU A 8 124.18 61.09 -1.83
CA LEU A 8 123.33 60.08 -1.21
C LEU A 8 122.01 60.68 -0.70
N VAL A 9 122.05 61.86 -0.08
CA VAL A 9 120.85 62.60 0.34
C VAL A 9 119.96 62.95 -0.86
N VAL A 10 120.54 63.35 -1.99
CA VAL A 10 119.79 63.64 -3.22
C VAL A 10 119.14 62.38 -3.80
N ILE A 11 119.81 61.23 -3.81
CA ILE A 11 119.24 59.97 -4.29
C ILE A 11 118.10 59.50 -3.38
N VAL A 12 118.26 59.56 -2.06
CA VAL A 12 117.20 59.23 -1.11
C VAL A 12 116.00 60.17 -1.27
N LEU A 13 116.25 61.47 -1.52
CA LEU A 13 115.19 62.43 -1.82
C LEU A 13 114.44 62.07 -3.12
N LEU A 14 115.16 61.74 -4.20
CA LEU A 14 114.55 61.34 -5.47
C LEU A 14 113.75 60.04 -5.35
N LEU A 15 114.24 59.06 -4.57
CA LEU A 15 113.51 57.82 -4.28
C LEU A 15 112.26 58.09 -3.43
N ALA A 16 112.34 58.99 -2.45
CA ALA A 16 111.18 59.40 -1.67
C ALA A 16 110.13 60.11 -2.55
N ILE A 17 110.54 60.99 -3.47
CA ILE A 17 109.66 61.64 -4.44
C ILE A 17 109.03 60.60 -5.37
N ALA A 18 109.80 59.67 -5.92
CA ALA A 18 109.28 58.60 -6.78
C ALA A 18 108.28 57.71 -6.04
N ALA A 19 108.56 57.32 -4.79
CA ALA A 19 107.63 56.58 -3.95
C ALA A 19 106.33 57.36 -3.71
N LEU A 20 106.43 58.67 -3.44
CA LEU A 20 105.27 59.56 -3.26
C LEU A 20 104.45 59.66 -4.56
N CYS A 21 105.10 59.82 -5.71
CA CYS A 21 104.45 59.82 -7.02
C CYS A 21 103.71 58.50 -7.30
N ILE A 22 104.33 57.34 -7.03
CA ILE A 22 103.66 56.03 -7.19
C ILE A 22 102.45 55.93 -6.24
N GLN A 23 102.60 56.39 -5.00
CA GLN A 23 101.53 56.36 -4.01
C GLN A 23 100.34 57.22 -4.43
N VAL A 24 100.58 58.44 -4.91
CA VAL A 24 99.54 59.40 -5.28
C VAL A 24 98.93 59.10 -6.65
N PHE A 25 99.72 58.79 -7.67
CA PHE A 25 99.22 58.64 -9.03
C PHE A 25 98.78 57.20 -9.39
N VAL A 26 99.34 56.17 -8.74
CA VAL A 26 99.05 54.77 -9.10
C VAL A 26 98.24 54.07 -8.01
N LEU A 27 98.68 54.13 -6.75
CA LEU A 27 98.04 53.38 -5.66
C LEU A 27 96.75 54.05 -5.17
N PHE A 28 96.73 55.39 -5.05
CA PHE A 28 95.55 56.09 -4.56
C PHE A 28 94.31 55.92 -5.47
N PRO A 29 94.38 56.09 -6.81
CA PRO A 29 93.23 55.87 -7.68
C PRO A 29 92.74 54.40 -7.68
N LYS A 30 93.66 53.44 -7.58
CA LYS A 30 93.28 52.03 -7.45
C LYS A 30 92.56 51.75 -6.14
N ARG A 31 93.03 52.34 -5.02
CA ARG A 31 92.38 52.22 -3.71
C ARG A 31 91.00 52.86 -3.70
N THR A 32 90.82 54.04 -4.31
CA THR A 32 89.51 54.69 -4.39
C THR A 32 88.54 53.88 -5.25
N LEU A 33 88.98 53.35 -6.39
CA LEU A 33 88.16 52.49 -7.25
C LEU A 33 87.71 51.20 -6.53
N ILE A 34 88.62 50.53 -5.83
CA ILE A 34 88.29 49.32 -5.05
C ILE A 34 87.27 49.69 -3.97
N LYS A 35 87.48 50.78 -3.23
CA LYS A 35 86.55 51.23 -2.19
C LYS A 35 85.16 51.53 -2.75
N GLU A 36 85.08 52.23 -3.88
CA GLU A 36 83.80 52.56 -4.52
C GLU A 36 83.06 51.28 -4.99
N ARG A 37 83.78 50.33 -5.60
CA ARG A 37 83.20 49.03 -5.98
C ARG A 37 82.66 48.29 -4.78
N THR A 38 83.43 48.20 -3.68
CA THR A 38 83.00 47.54 -2.45
C THR A 38 81.75 48.19 -1.86
N GLN A 39 81.67 49.53 -1.82
CA GLN A 39 80.48 50.24 -1.33
C GLN A 39 79.23 49.96 -2.18
N LYS A 40 79.39 49.88 -3.51
CA LYS A 40 78.28 49.53 -4.41
C LYS A 40 77.82 48.08 -4.21
N LEU A 41 78.76 47.15 -4.02
CA LEU A 41 78.47 45.75 -3.70
C LEU A 41 77.75 45.61 -2.36
N GLU A 42 78.23 46.27 -1.31
CA GLU A 42 77.60 46.32 0.02
C GLU A 42 76.15 46.83 -0.05
N ALA A 43 75.95 47.97 -0.73
CA ALA A 43 74.63 48.55 -0.92
C ALA A 43 73.71 47.63 -1.73
N GLY A 44 74.27 46.93 -2.74
CA GLY A 44 73.57 45.93 -3.53
C GLY A 44 73.10 44.75 -2.70
N VAL A 45 73.99 44.12 -1.93
CA VAL A 45 73.66 43.00 -1.03
C VAL A 45 72.61 43.42 -0.01
N THR A 46 72.77 44.60 0.61
CA THR A 46 71.79 45.12 1.57
C THR A 46 70.39 45.26 0.95
N ARG A 47 70.31 45.77 -0.28
CA ARG A 47 69.04 45.93 -0.98
C ARG A 47 68.41 44.58 -1.33
N VAL A 48 69.20 43.66 -1.89
CA VAL A 48 68.71 42.32 -2.27
C VAL A 48 68.19 41.57 -1.04
N VAL A 49 68.95 41.53 0.04
CA VAL A 49 68.53 40.86 1.27
C VAL A 49 67.29 41.55 1.85
N GLY A 50 67.21 42.88 1.83
CA GLY A 50 66.02 43.61 2.26
C GLY A 50 64.76 43.24 1.47
N THR A 51 64.87 43.16 0.13
CA THR A 51 63.76 42.75 -0.74
C THR A 51 63.34 41.30 -0.49
N LEU A 52 64.30 40.38 -0.42
CA LEU A 52 64.04 38.96 -0.17
C LEU A 52 63.42 38.75 1.22
N LYS A 53 63.94 39.43 2.23
CA LYS A 53 63.40 39.38 3.59
C LYS A 53 61.97 39.90 3.65
N GLY A 54 61.65 40.97 2.91
CA GLY A 54 60.28 41.48 2.81
C GLY A 54 59.25 40.51 2.22
N SER A 55 59.69 39.49 1.46
CA SER A 55 58.81 38.44 0.94
C SER A 55 58.60 37.25 1.89
N LEU A 56 59.33 37.20 3.01
CA LEU A 56 59.19 36.15 4.02
C LEU A 56 58.12 36.52 5.06
N SER A 57 57.58 35.52 5.76
CA SER A 57 56.73 35.74 6.94
C SER A 57 57.48 36.46 8.07
N GLU A 58 56.78 37.17 8.94
CA GLU A 58 57.41 37.91 10.05
C GLU A 58 58.28 37.01 10.96
N GLU A 59 57.88 35.76 11.16
CA GLU A 59 58.64 34.77 11.92
C GLU A 59 59.95 34.38 11.21
N ALA A 60 59.89 34.10 9.91
CA ALA A 60 61.07 33.76 9.11
C ALA A 60 62.02 34.96 8.97
N GLN A 61 61.48 36.18 8.92
CA GLN A 61 62.28 37.41 8.96
C GLN A 61 63.06 37.53 10.27
N ASN A 62 62.47 37.17 11.40
CA ASN A 62 63.14 37.23 12.71
C ASN A 62 64.16 36.10 12.91
N ALA A 63 63.95 34.95 12.26
CA ALA A 63 64.83 33.79 12.35
C ALA A 63 66.19 33.97 11.65
N VAL A 64 66.25 34.78 10.58
CA VAL A 64 67.51 35.05 9.85
C VAL A 64 67.95 36.51 10.06
N PRO A 65 68.79 36.77 11.08
CA PRO A 65 69.31 38.11 11.31
C PRO A 65 70.31 38.48 10.20
N PHE A 66 70.11 39.65 9.60
CA PHE A 66 71.05 40.25 8.66
C PHE A 66 71.33 41.68 9.09
N ALA A 67 72.61 42.03 9.23
CA ALA A 67 73.09 43.33 9.65
C ALA A 67 74.02 43.92 8.57
N SER A 68 73.51 44.92 7.85
CA SER A 68 74.27 45.61 6.80
C SER A 68 75.55 46.27 7.32
N SER A 69 75.61 46.64 8.61
CA SER A 69 76.81 47.15 9.25
C SER A 69 77.98 46.16 9.26
N ASN A 70 77.70 44.85 9.28
CA ASN A 70 78.74 43.81 9.31
C ASN A 70 79.42 43.62 7.95
N LEU A 71 78.84 44.14 6.87
CA LEU A 71 79.45 44.13 5.54
C LEU A 71 80.60 45.14 5.40
N LYS A 72 80.66 46.15 6.27
CA LYS A 72 81.74 47.13 6.29
C LYS A 72 82.97 46.52 6.96
N ILE A 73 84.10 46.53 6.25
CA ILE A 73 85.39 46.04 6.76
C ILE A 73 86.42 47.17 6.77
N ALA A 74 87.23 47.25 7.83
CA ALA A 74 88.31 48.22 7.97
C ALA A 74 89.68 47.53 7.98
N ALA A 75 89.74 46.26 8.41
CA ALA A 75 90.96 45.48 8.49
C ALA A 75 90.75 44.03 8.02
N VAL A 76 91.85 43.29 7.83
CA VAL A 76 91.81 41.89 7.34
C VAL A 76 91.15 40.96 8.36
N GLU A 77 91.26 41.29 9.64
CA GLU A 77 90.66 40.58 10.77
C GLU A 77 89.12 40.62 10.74
N ASP A 78 88.51 41.55 9.99
CA ASP A 78 87.06 41.63 9.82
C ASP A 78 86.52 40.66 8.74
N LEU A 79 87.38 40.03 7.93
CA LEU A 79 86.96 39.15 6.83
C LEU A 79 86.06 37.99 7.28
N PRO A 80 86.33 37.28 8.39
CA PRO A 80 85.43 36.22 8.86
C PRO A 80 84.02 36.72 9.20
N ARG A 81 83.90 37.98 9.68
CA ARG A 81 82.59 38.60 9.95
C ARG A 81 81.83 38.85 8.65
N LEU A 82 82.52 39.35 7.63
CA LEU A 82 81.94 39.57 6.29
C LEU A 82 81.43 38.24 5.71
N ASP A 83 82.23 37.17 5.76
CA ASP A 83 81.83 35.85 5.28
C ASP A 83 80.62 35.31 6.02
N GLY A 84 80.56 35.48 7.35
CA GLY A 84 79.39 35.12 8.15
C GLY A 84 78.12 35.87 7.73
N GLU A 85 78.24 37.15 7.40
CA GLU A 85 77.11 37.98 6.96
C GLU A 85 76.65 37.66 5.53
N LEU A 86 77.58 37.33 4.63
CA LEU A 86 77.26 36.83 3.29
C LEU A 86 76.57 35.45 3.35
N ASN A 87 77.00 34.57 4.27
CA ASN A 87 76.32 33.30 4.50
C ASN A 87 74.88 33.51 5.00
N ARG A 88 74.64 34.50 5.87
CA ARG A 88 73.28 34.89 6.28
C ARG A 88 72.44 35.39 5.12
N ALA A 89 73.01 36.19 4.21
CA ALA A 89 72.33 36.61 2.98
C ALA A 89 71.91 35.42 2.11
N ASN A 90 72.78 34.41 1.97
CA ASN A 90 72.44 33.17 1.25
C ASN A 90 71.34 32.36 1.96
N LEU A 91 71.33 32.33 3.29
CA LEU A 91 70.24 31.69 4.05
C LEU A 91 68.90 32.38 3.82
N VAL A 92 68.85 33.72 3.76
CA VAL A 92 67.62 34.45 3.41
C VAL A 92 67.14 34.07 2.01
N ALA A 93 68.04 34.01 1.03
CA ALA A 93 67.69 33.60 -0.33
C ALA A 93 67.17 32.15 -0.39
N GLY A 94 67.81 31.23 0.32
CA GLY A 94 67.36 29.84 0.44
C GLY A 94 65.98 29.72 1.07
N ALA A 95 65.71 30.48 2.14
CA ALA A 95 64.40 30.50 2.79
C ALA A 95 63.28 31.00 1.86
N VAL A 96 63.56 32.02 1.03
CA VAL A 96 62.59 32.52 0.05
C VAL A 96 62.30 31.48 -1.03
N LEU A 97 63.34 30.81 -1.54
CA LEU A 97 63.17 29.75 -2.52
C LEU A 97 62.33 28.59 -1.97
N GLN A 98 62.62 28.17 -0.74
CA GLN A 98 61.84 27.13 -0.07
C GLN A 98 60.38 27.56 0.10
N GLY A 99 60.11 28.78 0.59
CA GLY A 99 58.75 29.28 0.73
C GLY A 99 57.99 29.37 -0.61
N TRP A 100 58.69 29.65 -1.71
CA TRP A 100 58.10 29.64 -3.05
C TRP A 100 57.74 28.23 -3.51
N ASP A 101 58.61 27.25 -3.27
CA ASP A 101 58.33 25.85 -3.58
C ASP A 101 57.15 25.32 -2.73
N ASP A 102 57.12 25.64 -1.43
CA ASP A 102 56.01 25.29 -0.53
C ASP A 102 54.70 25.92 -1.03
N THR A 103 54.70 27.21 -1.36
CA THR A 103 53.51 27.91 -1.90
C THR A 103 53.04 27.28 -3.22
N LYS A 104 53.96 26.82 -4.06
CA LYS A 104 53.63 26.16 -5.33
C LYS A 104 52.96 24.79 -5.08
N VAL A 105 53.45 24.03 -4.10
CA VAL A 105 52.84 22.76 -3.68
C VAL A 105 51.46 23.00 -3.09
N ASP A 106 51.31 23.99 -2.21
CA ASP A 106 50.03 24.36 -1.62
C ASP A 106 49.01 24.82 -2.68
N LEU A 107 49.46 25.57 -3.68
CA LEU A 107 48.60 25.98 -4.81
C LEU A 107 48.11 24.77 -5.62
N GLU A 108 48.95 23.76 -5.81
CA GLU A 108 48.55 22.54 -6.51
C GLU A 108 47.58 21.70 -5.68
N ASN A 109 47.85 21.54 -4.39
CA ASN A 109 46.95 20.85 -3.46
C ASN A 109 45.58 21.53 -3.40
N THR A 110 45.54 22.86 -3.25
CA THR A 110 44.27 23.62 -3.23
C THR A 110 43.51 23.54 -4.55
N ARG A 111 44.19 23.42 -5.69
CA ARG A 111 43.54 23.15 -6.98
C ARG A 111 42.91 21.77 -7.02
N GLN A 112 43.64 20.76 -6.56
CA GLN A 112 43.12 19.39 -6.51
C GLN A 112 41.90 19.29 -5.56
N ASP A 113 41.97 19.93 -4.40
CA ASP A 113 40.84 19.99 -3.46
C ASP A 113 39.65 20.73 -4.07
N LEU A 114 39.87 21.81 -4.81
CA LEU A 114 38.80 22.52 -5.52
C LEU A 114 38.15 21.65 -6.61
N GLU A 115 38.94 20.84 -7.31
CA GLU A 115 38.41 19.89 -8.30
C GLU A 115 37.60 18.78 -7.63
N ASN A 116 38.12 18.20 -6.56
CA ASN A 116 37.45 17.15 -5.77
C ASN A 116 36.11 17.67 -5.20
N THR A 117 36.12 18.84 -4.56
CA THR A 117 34.90 19.45 -4.00
C THR A 117 33.87 19.80 -5.08
N ARG A 118 34.29 20.20 -6.28
CA ARG A 118 33.37 20.40 -7.42
C ARG A 118 32.75 19.08 -7.88
N ALA A 119 33.53 18.00 -7.95
CA ALA A 119 33.03 16.68 -8.31
C ALA A 119 32.01 16.16 -7.28
N GLU A 120 32.30 16.32 -5.99
CA GLU A 120 31.37 15.99 -4.89
C GLU A 120 30.09 16.82 -4.95
N LEU A 121 30.19 18.12 -5.25
CA LEU A 121 29.02 18.99 -5.40
C LEU A 121 28.12 18.54 -6.56
N GLU A 122 28.69 18.17 -7.71
CA GLU A 122 27.91 17.66 -8.83
C GLU A 122 27.27 16.29 -8.50
N ASN A 123 27.99 15.41 -7.79
CA ASN A 123 27.44 14.13 -7.35
C ASN A 123 26.25 14.32 -6.38
N THR A 124 26.42 15.18 -5.38
CA THR A 124 25.37 15.47 -4.39
C THR A 124 24.15 16.14 -5.01
N LYS A 125 24.32 17.02 -6.00
CA LYS A 125 23.21 17.57 -6.78
C LYS A 125 22.46 16.48 -7.56
N ALA A 126 23.18 15.57 -8.21
CA ALA A 126 22.56 14.46 -8.93
C ALA A 126 21.74 13.56 -7.99
N GLN A 127 22.31 13.19 -6.84
CA GLN A 127 21.60 12.43 -5.81
C GLN A 127 20.36 13.16 -5.28
N LEU A 128 20.41 14.49 -5.13
CA LEU A 128 19.27 15.29 -4.69
C LEU A 128 18.12 15.27 -5.72
N GLU A 129 18.44 15.39 -7.01
CA GLU A 129 17.43 15.31 -8.08
C GLU A 129 16.83 13.91 -8.21
N ASP A 130 17.65 12.86 -8.05
CA ASP A 130 17.17 11.47 -8.00
C ASP A 130 16.23 11.25 -6.81
N ALA A 131 16.61 11.72 -5.61
CA ALA A 131 15.78 11.62 -4.41
C ALA A 131 14.46 12.40 -4.56
N ARG A 132 14.48 13.58 -5.16
CA ARG A 132 13.27 14.35 -5.49
C ARG A 132 12.34 13.58 -6.42
N THR A 133 12.91 12.97 -7.46
CA THR A 133 12.15 12.15 -8.41
C THR A 133 11.52 10.94 -7.71
N GLN A 134 12.26 10.26 -6.84
CA GLN A 134 11.74 9.14 -6.04
C GLN A 134 10.61 9.57 -5.10
N ILE A 135 10.71 10.74 -4.47
CA ILE A 135 9.63 11.27 -3.62
C ILE A 135 8.35 11.50 -4.43
N VAL A 136 8.45 12.09 -5.62
CA VAL A 136 7.29 12.29 -6.51
C VAL A 136 6.66 10.95 -6.90
N GLN A 137 7.48 9.96 -7.28
CA GLN A 137 7.00 8.62 -7.63
C GLN A 137 6.33 7.92 -6.44
N LEU A 138 6.93 7.98 -5.26
CA LEU A 138 6.37 7.38 -4.04
C LEU A 138 5.05 8.04 -3.64
N ASN A 139 4.94 9.37 -3.77
CA ASN A 139 3.68 10.06 -3.50
C ASN A 139 2.57 9.63 -4.47
N GLU A 140 2.87 9.43 -5.75
CA GLU A 140 1.87 8.92 -6.70
C GLU A 140 1.49 7.46 -6.39
N ILE A 141 2.46 6.62 -6.02
CA ILE A 141 2.17 5.24 -5.58
C ILE A 141 1.26 5.26 -4.34
N ILE A 142 1.54 6.11 -3.35
CA ILE A 142 0.70 6.25 -2.15
C ILE A 142 -0.72 6.66 -2.56
N ARG A 143 -0.86 7.66 -3.42
CA ARG A 143 -2.17 8.12 -3.92
C ARG A 143 -2.96 6.99 -4.59
N THR A 144 -2.33 6.23 -5.48
CA THR A 144 -2.98 5.08 -6.13
C THR A 144 -3.36 3.98 -5.14
N LYS A 145 -2.52 3.72 -4.13
CA LYS A 145 -2.82 2.72 -3.09
C LYS A 145 -3.94 3.16 -2.17
N ASP A 146 -4.03 4.44 -1.84
CA ASP A 146 -5.13 4.99 -1.06
C ASP A 146 -6.47 4.89 -1.83
N GLU A 147 -6.46 5.15 -3.14
CA GLU A 147 -7.62 4.94 -4.02
C GLU A 147 -8.05 3.46 -4.07
N GLU A 148 -7.09 2.53 -4.27
CA GLU A 148 -7.37 1.08 -4.24
C GLU A 148 -7.92 0.61 -2.88
N LEU A 149 -7.39 1.14 -1.77
CA LEU A 149 -7.86 0.82 -0.43
C LEU A 149 -9.29 1.31 -0.20
N ALA A 150 -9.61 2.52 -0.65
CA ALA A 150 -10.96 3.06 -0.56
C ALA A 150 -11.96 2.22 -1.39
N GLU A 151 -11.60 1.80 -2.60
CA GLU A 151 -12.42 0.93 -3.44
C GLU A 151 -12.67 -0.43 -2.79
N LYS A 152 -11.61 -1.07 -2.26
CA LYS A 152 -11.72 -2.34 -1.53
C LYS A 152 -12.56 -2.20 -0.27
N SER A 153 -12.39 -1.12 0.48
CA SER A 153 -13.20 -0.84 1.68
C SER A 153 -14.69 -0.69 1.34
N ASN A 154 -15.03 0.02 0.27
CA ASN A 154 -16.41 0.14 -0.21
C ASN A 154 -16.98 -1.21 -0.64
N THR A 155 -16.20 -2.02 -1.34
CA THR A 155 -16.59 -3.37 -1.77
C THR A 155 -16.88 -4.27 -0.57
N ILE A 156 -16.03 -4.22 0.47
CA ILE A 156 -16.25 -4.96 1.72
C ILE A 156 -17.56 -4.53 2.38
N ALA A 157 -17.80 -3.23 2.52
CA ALA A 157 -19.04 -2.73 3.11
C ALA A 157 -20.29 -3.17 2.32
N MET A 158 -20.21 -3.19 0.99
CA MET A 158 -21.30 -3.71 0.14
C MET A 158 -21.54 -5.20 0.37
N LEU A 159 -20.48 -6.01 0.39
CA LEU A 159 -20.57 -7.46 0.62
C LEU A 159 -21.09 -7.78 2.04
N GLU A 160 -20.72 -6.98 3.04
CA GLU A 160 -21.25 -7.12 4.41
C GLU A 160 -22.76 -6.83 4.46
N ASN A 161 -23.22 -5.80 3.76
CA ASN A 161 -24.66 -5.49 3.64
C ASN A 161 -25.41 -6.59 2.87
N GLU A 162 -24.83 -7.12 1.79
CA GLU A 162 -25.43 -8.23 1.04
C GLU A 162 -25.50 -9.50 1.88
N LYS A 163 -24.43 -9.82 2.62
CA LYS A 163 -24.38 -10.96 3.53
C LYS A 163 -25.48 -10.87 4.60
N THR A 164 -25.63 -9.72 5.26
CA THR A 164 -26.67 -9.53 6.29
C THR A 164 -28.08 -9.61 5.71
N SER A 165 -28.30 -9.11 4.49
CA SER A 165 -29.57 -9.28 3.78
C SER A 165 -29.86 -10.75 3.47
N LEU A 166 -28.87 -11.50 2.97
CA LEU A 166 -29.02 -12.93 2.69
C LEU A 166 -29.25 -13.75 3.96
N GLU A 167 -28.54 -13.44 5.05
CA GLU A 167 -28.76 -14.07 6.36
C GLU A 167 -30.20 -13.86 6.86
N THR A 168 -30.75 -12.65 6.65
CA THR A 168 -32.14 -12.34 6.99
C THR A 168 -33.12 -13.14 6.12
N GLN A 169 -32.89 -13.20 4.80
CA GLN A 169 -33.73 -13.99 3.89
C GLN A 169 -33.70 -15.48 4.21
N VAL A 170 -32.54 -16.01 4.61
CA VAL A 170 -32.40 -17.41 5.04
C VAL A 170 -33.19 -17.66 6.33
N ALA A 171 -33.15 -16.74 7.29
CA ALA A 171 -33.95 -16.84 8.52
C ALA A 171 -35.45 -16.84 8.21
N GLU A 172 -35.94 -15.90 7.39
CA GLU A 172 -37.34 -15.83 6.97
C GLU A 172 -37.80 -17.08 6.21
N LEU A 173 -36.96 -17.63 5.33
CA LEU A 173 -37.26 -18.86 4.60
C LEU A 173 -37.32 -20.07 5.55
N ASN A 174 -36.41 -20.14 6.53
CA ASN A 174 -36.43 -21.21 7.53
C ASN A 174 -37.68 -21.13 8.40
N ASP A 175 -38.10 -19.94 8.84
CA ASP A 175 -39.34 -19.74 9.60
C ASP A 175 -40.56 -20.17 8.77
N ARG A 176 -40.58 -19.82 7.48
CA ARG A 176 -41.65 -20.23 6.56
C ARG A 176 -41.67 -21.74 6.31
N VAL A 177 -40.51 -22.38 6.22
CA VAL A 177 -40.41 -23.84 6.13
C VAL A 177 -40.97 -24.49 7.40
N GLY A 178 -40.62 -23.96 8.58
CA GLY A 178 -41.18 -24.42 9.85
C GLY A 178 -42.72 -24.31 9.89
N ALA A 179 -43.26 -23.15 9.51
CA ALA A 179 -44.71 -22.94 9.45
C ALA A 179 -45.41 -23.89 8.46
N MET A 180 -44.83 -24.12 7.28
CA MET A 180 -45.37 -25.09 6.31
C MET A 180 -45.28 -26.53 6.82
N GLN A 181 -44.25 -26.89 7.59
CA GLN A 181 -44.15 -28.21 8.21
C GLN A 181 -45.22 -28.41 9.29
N ASP A 182 -45.49 -27.38 10.11
CA ASP A 182 -46.56 -27.42 11.10
C ASP A 182 -47.94 -27.54 10.43
N GLU A 183 -48.17 -26.79 9.35
CA GLU A 183 -49.41 -26.87 8.57
C GLU A 183 -49.59 -28.27 7.94
N LEU A 184 -48.51 -28.86 7.38
CA LEU A 184 -48.54 -30.23 6.88
C LEU A 184 -48.90 -31.24 7.97
N ALA A 185 -48.33 -31.11 9.17
CA ALA A 185 -48.65 -31.99 10.30
C ALA A 185 -50.12 -31.85 10.74
N GLN A 186 -50.66 -30.62 10.74
CA GLN A 186 -52.09 -30.37 11.02
C GLN A 186 -52.99 -31.01 9.97
N LEU A 187 -52.70 -30.82 8.68
CA LEU A 187 -53.47 -31.42 7.59
C LEU A 187 -53.40 -32.95 7.60
N GLU A 188 -52.23 -33.54 7.93
CA GLU A 188 -52.11 -34.99 8.09
C GLU A 188 -52.97 -35.51 9.25
N GLU A 189 -53.02 -34.81 10.38
CA GLU A 189 -53.87 -35.18 11.51
C GLU A 189 -55.37 -35.04 11.18
N GLU A 190 -55.76 -33.94 10.53
CA GLU A 190 -57.13 -33.74 10.05
C GLU A 190 -57.54 -34.83 9.06
N LYS A 191 -56.65 -35.19 8.13
CA LYS A 191 -56.88 -36.28 7.19
C LYS A 191 -57.09 -37.61 7.91
N ASN A 192 -56.24 -37.95 8.88
CA ASN A 192 -56.40 -39.16 9.68
C ASN A 192 -57.74 -39.17 10.43
N MET A 193 -58.13 -38.04 11.03
CA MET A 193 -59.41 -37.89 11.72
C MET A 193 -60.60 -38.07 10.77
N LEU A 194 -60.56 -37.47 9.58
CA LEU A 194 -61.59 -37.66 8.56
C LEU A 194 -61.66 -39.11 8.10
N GLU A 195 -60.53 -39.78 7.86
CA GLU A 195 -60.49 -41.20 7.47
C GLU A 195 -61.12 -42.10 8.56
N ILE A 196 -60.87 -41.83 9.84
CA ILE A 196 -61.50 -42.54 10.97
C ILE A 196 -63.02 -42.30 10.98
N LEU A 197 -63.47 -41.06 10.79
CA LEU A 197 -64.89 -40.72 10.74
C LEU A 197 -65.58 -41.39 9.55
N LEU A 198 -64.92 -41.41 8.39
CA LEU A 198 -65.43 -42.06 7.18
C LEU A 198 -65.60 -43.56 7.43
N ALA A 199 -64.58 -44.23 7.97
CA ALA A 199 -64.64 -45.66 8.32
C ALA A 199 -65.74 -45.97 9.34
N LYS A 200 -66.01 -45.06 10.30
CA LYS A 200 -67.11 -45.20 11.26
C LYS A 200 -68.48 -45.06 10.60
N CYS A 201 -68.66 -44.08 9.71
CA CYS A 201 -69.91 -43.89 8.97
C CYS A 201 -70.15 -45.02 7.97
N GLU A 202 -69.11 -45.58 7.37
CA GLU A 202 -69.20 -46.76 6.50
C GLU A 202 -69.51 -48.04 7.29
N GLY A 203 -68.98 -48.18 8.52
CA GLY A 203 -69.30 -49.31 9.41
C GLY A 203 -70.75 -49.35 9.93
N GLU A 204 -71.47 -48.22 9.91
CA GLU A 204 -72.89 -48.14 10.28
C GLU A 204 -73.84 -48.42 9.11
N ARG A 205 -73.35 -48.43 7.86
CA ARG A 205 -74.10 -48.96 6.71
C ARG A 205 -73.99 -50.49 6.72
N GLY A 206 -74.90 -51.12 7.45
CA GLY A 206 -75.04 -52.58 7.45
C GLY A 206 -75.15 -53.11 6.01
N ASP A 207 -74.42 -54.18 5.73
CA ASP A 207 -74.46 -54.87 4.44
C ASP A 207 -75.92 -55.33 4.15
N ILE A 208 -76.48 -54.90 3.02
CA ILE A 208 -77.87 -55.21 2.67
C ILE A 208 -77.95 -56.69 2.30
N THR A 209 -78.60 -57.48 3.16
CA THR A 209 -78.73 -58.94 3.01
C THR A 209 -80.15 -59.35 2.55
N MET A 210 -80.80 -58.50 1.76
CA MET A 210 -82.09 -58.81 1.13
C MET A 210 -81.90 -59.88 0.03
N GLU A 211 -82.79 -60.88 -0.02
CA GLU A 211 -82.77 -61.87 -1.10
C GLU A 211 -83.19 -61.23 -2.44
N PRO A 212 -82.40 -61.40 -3.52
CA PRO A 212 -82.77 -60.93 -4.86
C PRO A 212 -84.10 -61.54 -5.31
N GLY A 213 -85.01 -60.71 -5.80
CA GLY A 213 -86.36 -61.15 -6.17
C GLY A 213 -87.45 -60.84 -5.15
N THR A 214 -87.11 -60.17 -4.03
CA THR A 214 -88.11 -59.60 -3.11
C THR A 214 -88.93 -58.56 -3.86
N SER A 215 -90.21 -58.88 -4.10
CA SER A 215 -91.11 -58.04 -4.89
C SER A 215 -92.35 -57.64 -4.09
N GLY A 216 -92.91 -56.49 -4.41
CA GLY A 216 -94.15 -56.01 -3.80
C GLY A 216 -94.78 -54.91 -4.63
N LYS A 217 -95.77 -54.24 -4.05
CA LYS A 217 -96.62 -53.25 -4.68
C LYS A 217 -96.72 -52.00 -3.83
N ILE A 218 -96.78 -50.87 -4.50
CA ILE A 218 -96.99 -49.58 -3.84
C ILE A 218 -98.46 -49.45 -3.45
N VAL A 219 -98.70 -49.37 -2.14
CA VAL A 219 -100.03 -49.22 -1.55
C VAL A 219 -100.44 -47.76 -1.49
N TYR A 220 -99.48 -46.86 -1.28
CA TYR A 220 -99.71 -45.42 -1.20
C TYR A 220 -98.50 -44.67 -1.75
N ALA A 221 -98.74 -43.62 -2.55
CA ALA A 221 -97.68 -42.76 -3.07
C ALA A 221 -98.02 -41.30 -2.83
N ASN A 222 -97.10 -40.56 -2.19
CA ASN A 222 -97.22 -39.12 -2.01
C ASN A 222 -96.11 -38.40 -2.78
N ALA A 223 -96.49 -37.76 -3.88
CA ALA A 223 -95.57 -37.04 -4.75
C ALA A 223 -95.09 -35.71 -4.15
N ASP A 224 -95.83 -35.11 -3.22
CA ASP A 224 -95.45 -33.83 -2.61
C ASP A 224 -94.30 -34.01 -1.61
N TRP A 225 -94.22 -35.20 -0.98
CA TRP A 225 -93.26 -35.51 0.08
C TRP A 225 -92.25 -36.61 -0.34
N ASN A 226 -92.28 -37.05 -1.61
CA ASN A 226 -91.39 -38.05 -2.19
C ASN A 226 -91.27 -39.37 -1.40
N PHE A 227 -92.33 -39.79 -0.72
CA PHE A 227 -92.36 -41.09 -0.04
C PHE A 227 -93.48 -41.98 -0.58
N VAL A 228 -93.20 -43.27 -0.58
CA VAL A 228 -94.14 -44.33 -0.96
C VAL A 228 -94.19 -45.38 0.14
N ILE A 229 -95.35 -46.00 0.29
CA ILE A 229 -95.55 -47.14 1.18
C ILE A 229 -95.71 -48.38 0.31
N ILE A 230 -94.85 -49.36 0.56
CA ILE A 230 -94.84 -50.65 -0.13
C ILE A 230 -95.36 -51.75 0.80
N ASP A 231 -96.04 -52.74 0.24
CA ASP A 231 -96.59 -53.91 0.96
C ASP A 231 -95.55 -55.00 1.27
N ILE A 232 -94.30 -54.59 1.50
CA ILE A 232 -93.20 -55.47 1.88
C ILE A 232 -92.71 -55.03 3.25
N GLY A 233 -92.73 -55.93 4.23
CA GLY A 233 -92.24 -55.66 5.58
C GLY A 233 -91.03 -56.52 5.94
N SER A 234 -90.62 -56.44 7.21
CA SER A 234 -89.49 -57.23 7.75
C SER A 234 -89.74 -58.74 7.63
N THR A 235 -90.99 -59.18 7.64
CA THR A 235 -91.39 -60.59 7.48
C THR A 235 -91.07 -61.14 6.08
N ALA A 236 -91.05 -60.27 5.06
CA ALA A 236 -90.68 -60.58 3.69
C ALA A 236 -89.19 -60.26 3.41
N GLY A 237 -88.43 -59.90 4.45
CA GLY A 237 -86.99 -59.63 4.34
C GLY A 237 -86.60 -58.19 4.03
N ALA A 238 -87.53 -57.23 4.01
CA ALA A 238 -87.18 -55.83 3.74
C ALA A 238 -86.18 -55.27 4.77
N GLN A 239 -85.17 -54.54 4.29
CA GLN A 239 -84.16 -53.87 5.13
C GLN A 239 -84.14 -52.36 4.85
N ALA A 240 -83.93 -51.58 5.91
CA ALA A 240 -83.70 -50.14 5.75
C ALA A 240 -82.42 -49.91 4.94
N THR A 241 -82.36 -48.82 4.19
CA THR A 241 -81.31 -48.42 3.24
C THR A 241 -81.23 -49.24 1.94
N ALA A 242 -82.00 -50.32 1.80
CA ALA A 242 -82.07 -51.09 0.57
C ALA A 242 -82.72 -50.31 -0.58
N GLU A 243 -82.09 -50.34 -1.76
CA GLU A 243 -82.63 -49.76 -2.99
C GLU A 243 -83.50 -50.79 -3.72
N MET A 244 -84.71 -50.39 -4.12
CA MET A 244 -85.59 -51.20 -4.96
C MET A 244 -85.92 -50.46 -6.25
N ILE A 245 -86.09 -51.21 -7.33
CA ILE A 245 -86.48 -50.69 -8.64
C ILE A 245 -88.00 -50.71 -8.74
N VAL A 246 -88.58 -49.57 -9.11
CA VAL A 246 -90.01 -49.42 -9.38
C VAL A 246 -90.28 -49.62 -10.86
N HIS A 247 -91.23 -50.50 -11.19
CA HIS A 247 -91.65 -50.76 -12.56
C HIS A 247 -93.17 -50.80 -12.70
N ARG A 248 -93.65 -50.36 -13.88
CA ARG A 248 -95.06 -50.40 -14.28
C ARG A 248 -95.13 -51.20 -15.58
N GLY A 249 -95.49 -52.48 -15.47
CA GLY A 249 -95.32 -53.43 -16.57
C GLY A 249 -93.83 -53.70 -16.85
N ASP A 250 -93.42 -53.63 -18.12
CA ASP A 250 -92.02 -53.81 -18.55
C ASP A 250 -91.19 -52.52 -18.48
N ASN A 251 -91.80 -51.40 -18.09
CA ASN A 251 -91.13 -50.10 -18.03
C ASN A 251 -90.65 -49.78 -16.61
N MET A 252 -89.35 -49.53 -16.48
CA MET A 252 -88.74 -49.01 -15.25
C MET A 252 -89.13 -47.55 -15.05
N ILE A 253 -89.80 -47.26 -13.94
CA ILE A 253 -90.34 -45.95 -13.57
C ILE A 253 -89.35 -45.18 -12.70
N GLY A 254 -88.63 -45.87 -11.82
CA GLY A 254 -87.58 -45.24 -11.01
C GLY A 254 -86.91 -46.18 -10.02
N LYS A 255 -86.18 -45.60 -9.07
CA LYS A 255 -85.64 -46.28 -7.90
C LYS A 255 -86.18 -45.65 -6.63
N ILE A 256 -86.39 -46.48 -5.63
CA ILE A 256 -86.76 -46.08 -4.28
C ILE A 256 -85.74 -46.63 -3.30
N GLN A 257 -85.52 -45.94 -2.19
CA GLN A 257 -84.69 -46.43 -1.09
C GLN A 257 -85.57 -46.60 0.15
N ILE A 258 -85.55 -47.79 0.75
CA ILE A 258 -86.34 -48.05 1.96
C ILE A 258 -85.76 -47.23 3.12
N SER A 259 -86.53 -46.29 3.65
CA SER A 259 -86.10 -45.46 4.79
C SER A 259 -86.41 -46.16 6.12
N ALA A 260 -87.55 -46.83 6.22
CA ALA A 260 -87.97 -47.52 7.43
C ALA A 260 -88.84 -48.75 7.13
N VAL A 261 -88.59 -49.85 7.84
CA VAL A 261 -89.30 -51.12 7.68
C VAL A 261 -90.21 -51.37 8.88
N ARG A 262 -91.46 -51.78 8.64
CA ARG A 262 -92.38 -52.33 9.65
C ARG A 262 -92.70 -53.79 9.31
N GLU A 263 -93.49 -54.43 10.16
CA GLU A 263 -93.76 -55.89 10.08
C GLU A 263 -94.32 -56.34 8.71
N ASN A 264 -95.26 -55.58 8.14
CA ASN A 264 -95.96 -55.94 6.89
C ASN A 264 -95.94 -54.84 5.82
N VAL A 265 -95.32 -53.69 6.09
CA VAL A 265 -95.20 -52.56 5.16
C VAL A 265 -93.87 -51.85 5.39
N SER A 266 -93.35 -51.20 4.36
CA SER A 266 -92.16 -50.36 4.47
C SER A 266 -92.40 -48.99 3.86
N ILE A 267 -91.74 -47.99 4.43
CA ILE A 267 -91.71 -46.63 3.93
C ILE A 267 -90.43 -46.49 3.12
N ALA A 268 -90.56 -46.07 1.87
CA ALA A 268 -89.43 -45.81 0.99
C ALA A 268 -89.48 -44.38 0.46
N GLU A 269 -88.31 -43.80 0.29
CA GLU A 269 -88.10 -42.51 -0.34
C GLU A 269 -87.83 -42.69 -1.83
N VAL A 270 -88.39 -41.81 -2.65
CA VAL A 270 -88.20 -41.83 -4.10
C VAL A 270 -86.90 -41.13 -4.45
N LEU A 271 -85.98 -41.85 -5.12
CA LEU A 271 -84.74 -41.26 -5.63
C LEU A 271 -85.05 -40.50 -6.93
N THR A 272 -85.25 -39.19 -6.82
CA THR A 272 -85.64 -38.32 -7.95
C THR A 272 -84.63 -38.37 -9.10
N ASP A 273 -83.35 -38.60 -8.82
CA ASP A 273 -82.28 -38.71 -9.82
C ASP A 273 -82.48 -39.89 -10.79
N PHE A 274 -83.24 -40.91 -10.37
CA PHE A 274 -83.52 -42.11 -11.16
C PHE A 274 -84.98 -42.19 -11.63
N GLN A 275 -85.81 -41.20 -11.29
CA GLN A 275 -87.24 -41.18 -11.60
C GLN A 275 -87.48 -40.73 -13.04
N LYS A 276 -88.05 -41.62 -13.87
CA LYS A 276 -88.40 -41.35 -15.27
C LYS A 276 -89.84 -40.93 -15.46
N ASP A 277 -90.73 -41.32 -14.55
CA ASP A 277 -92.16 -41.00 -14.56
C ASP A 277 -92.72 -40.94 -13.13
N THR A 278 -93.90 -40.35 -12.94
CA THR A 278 -94.53 -40.23 -11.62
C THR A 278 -94.96 -41.61 -11.11
N ILE A 279 -94.43 -41.99 -9.94
CA ILE A 279 -94.77 -43.22 -9.24
C ILE A 279 -96.20 -43.10 -8.68
N LYS A 280 -97.00 -44.16 -8.85
CA LYS A 280 -98.41 -44.18 -8.45
C LYS A 280 -98.73 -45.44 -7.66
N GLU A 281 -99.86 -45.39 -6.96
CA GLU A 281 -100.43 -46.56 -6.31
C GLU A 281 -100.65 -47.68 -7.32
N GLY A 282 -100.14 -48.85 -6.96
CA GLY A 282 -100.23 -50.07 -7.73
C GLY A 282 -99.05 -50.40 -8.64
N ASP A 283 -98.01 -49.56 -8.68
CA ASP A 283 -96.72 -49.88 -9.29
C ASP A 283 -96.01 -50.98 -8.50
N HIS A 284 -95.19 -51.79 -9.18
CA HIS A 284 -94.46 -52.90 -8.58
C HIS A 284 -93.03 -52.50 -8.24
N VAL A 285 -92.50 -53.08 -7.17
CA VAL A 285 -91.14 -52.84 -6.70
C VAL A 285 -90.39 -54.16 -6.61
N LEU A 286 -89.13 -54.14 -6.98
CA LEU A 286 -88.26 -55.32 -6.99
C LEU A 286 -86.89 -54.96 -6.41
N PHE A 287 -86.38 -55.79 -5.50
CA PHE A 287 -85.00 -55.75 -5.04
C PHE A 287 -84.11 -56.59 -5.95
#